data_AF-A0A3Q2W4M8-F1
#
_entry.id   AF-A0A3Q2W4M8-F1
#
_cell.length_a   1.000
_cell.length_b   1.000
_cell.length_c   1.000
_cell.angle_alpha   90.00
_cell.angle_beta   90.00
_cell.angle_gamma   90.00
#
_symmetry.space_group_name_H-M   'P 1'
#
loop_
_entity.id
_entity.type
_entity.pdbx_description
1 polymer ?
#
loop_
_entity_poly.entity_id
_entity_poly.type
_entity_poly.pdbx_seq_one_letter_code
_entity_poly.pdbx_strand_id
1 'polypeptide(L)'
;MPTMRLQTLSLRALLFLGLWHTGRRSLASAPELQEQPKKIAVVGAGIGGAATAYYLRQEFGPGVKIDVFEDGSVGGRLATVKIGDYEYETGGSVIHPLNLHMKHFVDKLGIPQRKDVPSKMAIFDGKHILFEESDWFIVNFFRMLWRYGLNFLRMQMWVETVLDKFMRIYQYQQFGYSFSTVERLLHAMGGDSFLTLMNQTLEEAMMGEGFSQVFINDIVAPITRVNYGQSVRINGFVGAVSLAGADSGLWAVDGGNKKVCSGLLYNSKSELIPARVTSISVKVRPSKRGTPVSLYEISYVDQSGAAHSLYDIVIVATPLHRGKSDITFSGFSPPIPSHYPGHYHQTVATLVHGLLNVSYLGTTEAASEFTVSDVLTTDSNGSIINSLSSLDPVHIPKGYKRPPASQANVWKVFSKKPLSQEQLENMFLSYDSVSETKWLAYPAYHPPHRKTPPFILHNRLYYLNAVEWAASAMEMSAIAARNVALLAHHHWHEQKSKIDQEDLHTRLRGEL
;
A
#
# COMPACT_ATOMS: atom_id res chain seq x y z
N MET A 1 -46.56 -37.44 29.01
CA MET A 1 -46.05 -37.37 27.62
C MET A 1 -46.97 -36.48 26.80
N PRO A 2 -46.49 -35.52 26.00
CA PRO A 2 -45.49 -34.49 26.26
C PRO A 2 -46.15 -33.09 26.41
N THR A 3 -45.45 -32.22 27.12
CA THR A 3 -45.76 -30.80 27.37
C THR A 3 -45.40 -29.93 26.15
N MET A 4 -46.35 -29.12 25.69
CA MET A 4 -46.11 -28.06 24.69
C MET A 4 -45.21 -26.98 25.29
N ARG A 5 -44.01 -26.78 24.71
CA ARG A 5 -43.16 -25.63 24.99
C ARG A 5 -43.51 -24.49 24.04
N LEU A 6 -43.96 -23.38 24.62
CA LEU A 6 -43.96 -22.05 24.01
C LEU A 6 -42.49 -21.68 23.70
N GLN A 7 -42.14 -21.58 22.41
CA GLN A 7 -40.89 -20.92 22.02
C GLN A 7 -41.16 -19.45 21.77
N THR A 8 -40.55 -18.64 22.61
CA THR A 8 -40.40 -17.20 22.47
C THR A 8 -39.72 -16.87 21.14
N LEU A 9 -40.47 -16.23 20.24
CA LEU A 9 -39.92 -15.58 19.06
C LEU A 9 -38.95 -14.48 19.54
N SER A 10 -37.66 -14.72 19.36
CA SER A 10 -36.61 -13.75 19.60
C SER A 10 -36.83 -12.53 18.70
N LEU A 11 -36.76 -11.33 19.30
CA LEU A 11 -36.83 -10.00 18.69
C LEU A 11 -35.82 -9.77 17.52
N ARG A 12 -34.99 -10.76 17.18
CA ARG A 12 -34.04 -10.74 16.04
C ARG A 12 -34.66 -11.12 14.69
N ALA A 13 -35.86 -11.72 14.65
CA ALA A 13 -36.50 -12.09 13.39
C ALA A 13 -37.28 -10.94 12.71
N LEU A 14 -37.64 -9.88 13.45
CA LEU A 14 -38.34 -8.70 12.92
C LEU A 14 -37.39 -7.61 12.41
N LEU A 15 -36.08 -7.72 12.64
CA LEU A 15 -35.06 -6.80 12.12
C LEU A 15 -34.46 -7.21 10.77
N PHE A 16 -34.81 -8.40 10.24
CA PHE A 16 -34.30 -8.90 8.95
C PHE A 16 -35.25 -8.70 7.75
N LEU A 17 -36.44 -8.13 7.95
CA LEU A 17 -37.39 -7.79 6.87
C LEU A 17 -37.54 -6.27 6.65
N GLY A 18 -36.83 -5.44 7.42
CA GLY A 18 -36.90 -3.97 7.35
C GLY A 18 -35.79 -3.29 6.54
N LEU A 19 -34.86 -4.03 5.92
CA LEU A 19 -33.71 -3.47 5.19
C LEU A 19 -33.70 -3.76 3.68
N TRP A 20 -34.81 -4.27 3.12
CA TRP A 20 -34.89 -4.57 1.69
C TRP A 20 -35.69 -3.60 0.81
N HIS A 21 -36.18 -2.49 1.35
CA HIS A 21 -36.91 -1.50 0.55
C HIS A 21 -36.69 -0.05 0.97
N THR A 22 -35.46 0.45 0.87
CA THR A 22 -35.20 1.90 0.75
C THR A 22 -33.98 2.16 -0.14
N GLY A 23 -34.12 1.77 -1.40
CA GLY A 23 -33.23 2.15 -2.49
C GLY A 23 -34.01 2.66 -3.71
N ARG A 24 -35.17 3.29 -3.51
CA ARG A 24 -35.81 4.06 -4.58
C ARG A 24 -35.00 5.34 -4.76
N ARG A 25 -34.09 5.30 -5.75
CA ARG A 25 -33.51 6.50 -6.36
C ARG A 25 -34.66 7.48 -6.63
N SER A 26 -34.68 8.59 -5.91
CA SER A 26 -35.51 9.72 -6.28
C SER A 26 -35.11 10.12 -7.69
N LEU A 27 -36.07 10.15 -8.61
CA LEU A 27 -35.89 10.62 -9.99
C LEU A 27 -35.69 12.14 -9.95
N ALA A 28 -34.51 12.57 -9.49
CA ALA A 28 -33.99 13.88 -9.83
C ALA A 28 -33.63 13.83 -11.32
N SER A 29 -34.11 14.82 -12.08
CA SER A 29 -33.90 14.99 -13.52
C SER A 29 -32.52 14.49 -13.96
N ALA A 30 -32.49 13.46 -14.79
CA ALA A 30 -31.25 12.98 -15.37
C ALA A 30 -30.59 14.14 -16.13
N PRO A 31 -29.36 14.55 -15.79
CA PRO A 31 -28.60 15.41 -16.69
C PRO A 31 -28.52 14.68 -18.03
N GLU A 32 -28.64 15.42 -19.15
CA GLU A 32 -28.43 14.86 -20.49
C GLU A 32 -27.24 13.90 -20.45
N LEU A 33 -27.46 12.62 -20.78
CA LEU A 33 -26.46 11.58 -20.65
C LEU A 33 -25.29 11.91 -21.57
N GLN A 34 -24.31 12.61 -21.03
CA GLN A 34 -23.05 12.87 -21.69
C GLN A 34 -22.45 11.54 -22.11
N GLU A 35 -22.12 11.40 -23.40
CA GLU A 35 -21.53 10.18 -23.93
C GLU A 35 -20.31 9.80 -23.10
N GLN A 36 -20.18 8.50 -22.81
CA GLN A 36 -19.04 7.97 -22.06
C GLN A 36 -17.72 8.20 -22.83
N PRO A 37 -16.58 8.35 -22.13
CA PRO A 37 -15.29 8.41 -22.80
C PRO A 37 -15.07 7.14 -23.62
N LYS A 38 -14.47 7.28 -24.79
CA LYS A 38 -14.20 6.14 -25.68
C LYS A 38 -12.97 5.39 -25.23
N LYS A 39 -11.92 6.12 -24.83
CA LYS A 39 -10.62 5.54 -24.49
C LYS A 39 -9.99 6.20 -23.26
N ILE A 40 -9.60 5.40 -22.28
CA ILE A 40 -8.88 5.82 -21.08
C ILE A 40 -7.53 5.11 -21.02
N ALA A 41 -6.46 5.85 -20.69
CA ALA A 41 -5.14 5.29 -20.45
C ALA A 41 -4.80 5.30 -18.95
N VAL A 42 -4.18 4.22 -18.48
CA VAL A 42 -3.53 4.14 -17.18
C VAL A 42 -2.04 3.85 -17.41
N VAL A 43 -1.15 4.64 -16.82
CA VAL A 43 0.31 4.48 -16.98
C VAL A 43 0.89 3.85 -15.72
N GLY A 44 1.25 2.56 -15.81
CA GLY A 44 1.75 1.70 -14.75
C GLY A 44 0.76 0.60 -14.35
N ALA A 45 1.22 -0.65 -14.24
CA ALA A 45 0.42 -1.83 -13.86
C ALA A 45 0.76 -2.37 -12.46
N GLY A 46 1.26 -1.51 -11.56
CA GLY A 46 1.28 -1.78 -10.13
C GLY A 46 -0.12 -1.82 -9.51
N ILE A 47 -0.22 -2.09 -8.21
CA ILE A 47 -1.53 -2.19 -7.51
C ILE A 47 -2.41 -0.94 -7.69
N GLY A 48 -1.83 0.26 -7.67
CA GLY A 48 -2.56 1.50 -7.94
C GLY A 48 -3.17 1.53 -9.34
N GLY A 49 -2.39 1.26 -10.38
CA GLY A 49 -2.86 1.27 -11.77
C GLY A 49 -3.87 0.15 -12.08
N ALA A 50 -3.62 -1.06 -11.57
CA ALA A 50 -4.55 -2.18 -11.72
C ALA A 50 -5.88 -1.92 -11.00
N ALA A 51 -5.85 -1.37 -9.78
CA ALA A 51 -7.05 -0.95 -9.06
C ALA A 51 -7.77 0.20 -9.78
N THR A 52 -7.04 1.16 -10.38
CA THR A 52 -7.65 2.23 -11.15
C THR A 52 -8.38 1.68 -12.37
N ALA A 53 -7.77 0.77 -13.12
CA ALA A 53 -8.42 0.11 -14.25
C ALA A 53 -9.72 -0.60 -13.84
N TYR A 54 -9.69 -1.30 -12.70
CA TYR A 54 -10.87 -1.94 -12.10
C TYR A 54 -11.97 -0.93 -11.75
N TYR A 55 -11.66 0.15 -11.02
CA TYR A 55 -12.68 1.14 -10.65
C TYR A 55 -13.18 1.96 -11.84
N LEU A 56 -12.33 2.31 -12.80
CA LEU A 56 -12.77 2.97 -14.03
C LEU A 56 -13.79 2.12 -14.78
N ARG A 57 -13.57 0.80 -14.85
CA ARG A 57 -14.56 -0.12 -15.44
C ARG A 57 -15.90 -0.09 -14.70
N GLN A 58 -15.89 0.06 -13.38
CA GLN A 58 -17.12 0.18 -12.58
C GLN A 58 -17.86 1.51 -12.83
N GLU A 59 -17.13 2.62 -12.89
CA GLU A 59 -17.72 3.96 -13.02
C GLU A 59 -18.18 4.28 -14.45
N PHE A 60 -17.45 3.82 -15.47
CA PHE A 60 -17.72 4.13 -16.88
C PHE A 60 -18.42 2.99 -17.65
N GLY A 61 -18.55 1.82 -17.03
CA GLY A 61 -19.24 0.66 -17.61
C GLY A 61 -18.44 -0.09 -18.69
N PRO A 62 -19.04 -1.08 -19.36
CA PRO A 62 -18.33 -1.98 -20.28
C PRO A 62 -17.96 -1.34 -21.64
N GLY A 63 -18.54 -0.18 -21.99
CA GLY A 63 -18.35 0.44 -23.30
C GLY A 63 -17.02 1.17 -23.48
N VAL A 64 -16.35 1.55 -22.40
CA VAL A 64 -15.06 2.26 -22.46
C VAL A 64 -13.91 1.29 -22.74
N LYS A 65 -12.98 1.67 -23.63
CA LYS A 65 -11.70 0.97 -23.80
C LYS A 65 -10.71 1.50 -22.77
N ILE A 66 -10.09 0.59 -22.00
CA ILE A 66 -9.11 0.93 -20.96
C ILE A 66 -7.79 0.26 -21.34
N ASP A 67 -6.79 1.07 -21.64
CA ASP A 67 -5.44 0.61 -21.92
C ASP A 67 -4.55 0.87 -20.70
N VAL A 68 -3.75 -0.12 -20.31
CA VAL A 68 -2.79 -0.02 -19.21
C VAL A 68 -1.39 -0.22 -19.77
N PHE A 69 -0.55 0.80 -19.67
CA PHE A 69 0.82 0.77 -20.15
C PHE A 69 1.76 0.30 -19.03
N GLU A 70 2.57 -0.72 -19.31
CA GLU A 70 3.59 -1.25 -18.38
C GLU A 70 4.76 -1.80 -19.19
N ASP A 71 5.98 -1.35 -18.94
CA ASP A 71 7.18 -1.88 -19.60
C ASP A 71 7.84 -3.03 -18.83
N GLY A 72 7.56 -3.15 -17.54
CA GLY A 72 8.02 -4.21 -16.67
C GLY A 72 6.99 -5.31 -16.43
N SER A 73 7.04 -5.91 -15.24
CA SER A 73 6.10 -6.93 -14.82
C SER A 73 4.90 -6.31 -14.10
N VAL A 74 3.70 -6.81 -14.42
CA VAL A 74 2.47 -6.48 -13.68
C VAL A 74 2.68 -6.77 -12.19
N GLY A 75 2.34 -5.81 -11.34
CA GLY A 75 2.60 -5.86 -9.90
C GLY A 75 3.52 -4.75 -9.41
N GLY A 76 4.46 -4.29 -10.23
CA GLY A 76 5.44 -3.27 -9.85
C GLY A 76 6.23 -3.68 -8.61
N ARG A 77 6.05 -2.98 -7.48
CA ARG A 77 6.67 -3.31 -6.18
C ARG A 77 6.00 -4.48 -5.44
N LEU A 78 4.95 -5.07 -6.00
CA LEU A 78 4.46 -6.38 -5.59
C LEU A 78 5.10 -7.41 -6.52
N ALA A 79 6.18 -8.02 -6.05
CA ALA A 79 7.02 -8.87 -6.87
C ALA A 79 7.61 -10.02 -6.05
N THR A 80 7.77 -11.15 -6.73
CA THR A 80 8.32 -12.37 -6.15
C THR A 80 9.50 -12.87 -6.97
N VAL A 81 10.38 -13.62 -6.32
CA VAL A 81 11.50 -14.30 -6.96
C VAL A 81 11.38 -15.80 -6.68
N LYS A 82 11.71 -16.61 -7.69
CA LYS A 82 11.79 -18.06 -7.57
C LYS A 82 13.15 -18.48 -7.04
N ILE A 83 13.17 -19.28 -5.97
CA ILE A 83 14.37 -19.89 -5.40
C ILE A 83 14.05 -21.38 -5.17
N GLY A 84 14.84 -22.25 -5.81
CA GLY A 84 14.51 -23.67 -5.89
C GLY A 84 13.12 -23.88 -6.51
N ASP A 85 12.26 -24.61 -5.81
CA ASP A 85 10.91 -24.95 -6.27
C ASP A 85 9.83 -23.93 -5.88
N TYR A 86 10.17 -22.92 -5.07
CA TYR A 86 9.20 -21.98 -4.49
C TYR A 86 9.42 -20.53 -4.92
N GLU A 87 8.37 -19.73 -4.84
CA GLU A 87 8.43 -18.27 -5.00
C GLU A 87 8.32 -17.56 -3.64
N TYR A 88 8.98 -16.42 -3.50
CA TYR A 88 9.07 -15.65 -2.26
C TYR A 88 8.88 -14.15 -2.50
N GLU A 89 8.22 -13.45 -1.57
CA GLU A 89 7.99 -12.00 -1.67
C GLU A 89 9.27 -11.19 -1.49
N THR A 90 9.54 -10.31 -2.47
CA THR A 90 10.68 -9.38 -2.45
C THR A 90 10.27 -7.93 -2.17
N GLY A 91 8.98 -7.62 -2.30
CA GLY A 91 8.42 -6.29 -2.10
C GLY A 91 7.33 -6.26 -1.02
N GLY A 92 6.19 -5.62 -1.33
CA GLY A 92 5.05 -5.51 -0.41
C GLY A 92 4.46 -6.88 -0.05
N SER A 93 4.68 -7.32 1.19
CA SER A 93 4.47 -8.73 1.59
C SER A 93 3.30 -8.96 2.54
N VAL A 94 2.85 -7.95 3.28
CA VAL A 94 1.78 -8.07 4.29
C VAL A 94 0.64 -7.10 4.02
N ILE A 95 -0.58 -7.54 4.36
CA ILE A 95 -1.83 -6.78 4.24
C ILE A 95 -2.50 -6.75 5.61
N HIS A 96 -2.92 -5.56 6.05
CA HIS A 96 -3.60 -5.37 7.33
C HIS A 96 -5.09 -5.77 7.22
N PRO A 97 -5.73 -6.33 8.27
CA PRO A 97 -7.16 -6.68 8.26
C PRO A 97 -8.13 -5.54 7.89
N LEU A 98 -7.75 -4.30 8.20
CA LEU A 98 -8.52 -3.08 7.87
C LEU A 98 -8.24 -2.50 6.47
N ASN A 99 -7.43 -3.18 5.65
CA ASN A 99 -7.23 -2.83 4.24
C ASN A 99 -8.41 -3.35 3.41
N LEU A 100 -9.52 -2.60 3.42
CA LEU A 100 -10.80 -3.08 2.90
C LEU A 100 -10.82 -3.23 1.38
N HIS A 101 -10.08 -2.39 0.63
CA HIS A 101 -9.98 -2.57 -0.82
C HIS A 101 -9.20 -3.84 -1.16
N MET A 102 -8.06 -4.08 -0.51
CA MET A 102 -7.31 -5.33 -0.73
C MET A 102 -8.14 -6.57 -0.39
N LYS A 103 -8.90 -6.54 0.72
CA LYS A 103 -9.83 -7.62 1.08
C LYS A 103 -10.91 -7.80 0.00
N HIS A 104 -11.55 -6.72 -0.42
CA HIS A 104 -12.57 -6.73 -1.47
C HIS A 104 -12.03 -7.28 -2.80
N PHE A 105 -10.81 -6.93 -3.19
CA PHE A 105 -10.20 -7.45 -4.41
C PHE A 105 -10.00 -8.95 -4.36
N VAL A 106 -9.43 -9.45 -3.26
CA VAL A 106 -9.17 -10.88 -3.08
C VAL A 106 -10.49 -11.68 -3.08
N ASP A 107 -11.50 -11.19 -2.36
CA ASP A 107 -12.85 -11.77 -2.35
C ASP A 107 -13.48 -11.77 -3.75
N LYS A 108 -13.36 -10.66 -4.49
CA LYS A 108 -13.90 -10.53 -5.85
C LYS A 108 -13.23 -11.45 -6.85
N LEU A 109 -11.92 -11.68 -6.69
CA LEU A 109 -11.11 -12.50 -7.58
C LEU A 109 -11.17 -13.99 -7.21
N GLY A 110 -11.73 -14.33 -6.04
CA GLY A 110 -11.77 -15.71 -5.53
C GLY A 110 -10.38 -16.27 -5.22
N ILE A 111 -9.42 -15.41 -4.89
CA ILE A 111 -8.06 -15.82 -4.53
C ILE A 111 -8.03 -16.11 -3.03
N PRO A 112 -7.52 -17.24 -2.55
CA PRO A 112 -7.45 -17.51 -1.12
C PRO A 112 -6.36 -16.68 -0.45
N GLN A 113 -6.52 -16.45 0.85
CA GLN A 113 -5.43 -15.99 1.70
C GLN A 113 -4.38 -17.10 1.83
N ARG A 114 -3.11 -16.71 1.87
CA ARG A 114 -2.00 -17.62 2.15
C ARG A 114 -2.18 -18.19 3.55
N LYS A 115 -1.92 -19.48 3.71
CA LYS A 115 -1.95 -20.12 5.03
C LYS A 115 -0.93 -19.45 5.95
N ASP A 116 -1.32 -19.27 7.20
CA ASP A 116 -0.45 -18.70 8.22
C ASP A 116 0.64 -19.70 8.64
N VAL A 117 1.83 -19.18 8.92
CA VAL A 117 2.98 -19.94 9.41
C VAL A 117 3.50 -19.23 10.66
N PRO A 118 3.47 -19.87 11.84
CA PRO A 118 3.83 -19.22 13.10
C PRO A 118 5.17 -18.50 13.02
N SER A 119 5.19 -17.22 13.36
CA SER A 119 6.36 -16.35 13.33
C SER A 119 6.75 -15.92 14.74
N LYS A 120 8.03 -15.57 14.92
CA LYS A 120 8.55 -14.95 16.15
C LYS A 120 9.45 -13.81 15.75
N MET A 121 9.38 -12.72 16.50
CA MET A 121 10.27 -11.59 16.28
C MET A 121 11.40 -11.48 17.30
N ALA A 122 12.51 -10.88 16.86
CA ALA A 122 13.56 -10.39 17.72
C ALA A 122 14.00 -8.99 17.30
N ILE A 123 14.57 -8.23 18.24
CA ILE A 123 15.11 -6.89 18.01
C ILE A 123 16.61 -6.93 18.22
N PHE A 124 17.35 -6.58 17.19
CA PHE A 124 18.80 -6.62 17.13
C PHE A 124 19.38 -5.20 17.08
N ASP A 125 20.37 -4.91 17.93
CA ASP A 125 20.99 -3.58 17.98
C ASP A 125 22.23 -3.42 17.10
N GLY A 126 22.54 -4.42 16.27
CA GLY A 126 23.78 -4.49 15.50
C GLY A 126 24.88 -5.29 16.19
N LYS A 127 24.72 -5.68 17.46
CA LYS A 127 25.66 -6.51 18.22
C LYS A 127 25.00 -7.66 18.96
N HIS A 128 23.86 -7.42 19.62
CA HIS A 128 23.14 -8.40 20.42
C HIS A 128 21.62 -8.28 20.22
N ILE A 129 20.91 -9.37 20.47
CA ILE A 129 19.45 -9.38 20.55
C ILE A 129 19.02 -8.71 21.87
N LEU A 130 18.31 -7.58 21.75
CA LEU A 130 17.78 -6.82 22.88
C LEU A 130 16.45 -7.38 23.41
N PHE A 131 15.66 -7.97 22.51
CA PHE A 131 14.35 -8.54 22.80
C PHE A 131 14.12 -9.72 21.87
N GLU A 132 13.59 -10.79 22.43
CA GLU A 132 13.16 -11.97 21.68
C GLU A 132 11.80 -12.40 22.19
N GLU A 133 10.89 -12.64 21.25
CA GLU A 133 9.54 -13.07 21.52
C GLU A 133 9.49 -14.55 21.95
N SER A 134 8.83 -14.81 23.07
CA SER A 134 8.55 -16.15 23.59
C SER A 134 7.30 -16.74 22.94
N ASP A 135 7.17 -18.07 22.94
CA ASP A 135 5.92 -18.77 22.58
C ASP A 135 4.73 -18.40 23.49
N TRP A 136 5.01 -17.90 24.69
CA TRP A 136 3.99 -17.57 25.68
C TRP A 136 3.66 -16.08 25.65
N PHE A 137 2.48 -15.75 25.13
CA PHE A 137 1.97 -14.37 25.08
C PHE A 137 2.09 -13.63 26.42
N ILE A 138 1.77 -14.30 27.53
CA ILE A 138 1.83 -13.69 28.87
C ILE A 138 3.26 -13.31 29.28
N VAL A 139 4.27 -14.07 28.85
CA VAL A 139 5.68 -13.76 29.10
C VAL A 139 6.08 -12.51 28.32
N ASN A 140 5.68 -12.42 27.05
CA ASN A 140 5.94 -11.25 26.22
C ASN A 140 5.29 -10.00 26.82
N PHE A 141 4.04 -10.11 27.27
CA PHE A 141 3.31 -9.03 27.92
C PHE A 141 4.04 -8.51 29.17
N PHE A 142 4.44 -9.40 30.09
CA PHE A 142 5.15 -8.96 31.31
C PHE A 142 6.54 -8.41 31.01
N ARG A 143 7.27 -8.96 30.02
CA ARG A 143 8.57 -8.39 29.58
C ARG A 143 8.42 -6.98 29.04
N MET A 144 7.41 -6.76 28.18
CA MET A 144 7.10 -5.43 27.64
C MET A 144 6.69 -4.46 28.75
N LEU A 145 5.82 -4.89 29.67
CA LEU A 145 5.36 -4.08 30.79
C LEU A 145 6.51 -3.71 31.74
N TRP A 146 7.41 -4.66 32.04
CA TRP A 146 8.54 -4.42 32.93
C TRP A 146 9.54 -3.43 32.32
N ARG A 147 9.90 -3.61 31.05
CA ARG A 147 10.94 -2.79 30.39
C ARG A 147 10.41 -1.44 29.91
N TYR A 148 9.18 -1.40 29.41
CA TYR A 148 8.62 -0.23 28.73
C TYR A 148 7.36 0.34 29.40
N GLY A 149 6.91 -0.23 30.51
CA GLY A 149 5.68 0.20 31.17
C GLY A 149 4.46 0.05 30.26
N LEU A 150 3.54 1.01 30.35
CA LEU A 150 2.31 1.02 29.55
C LEU A 150 2.49 1.56 28.13
N ASN A 151 3.73 1.84 27.68
CA ASN A 151 3.97 2.40 26.34
C ASN A 151 3.47 1.48 25.22
N PHE A 152 3.60 0.16 25.35
CA PHE A 152 3.09 -0.78 24.35
C PHE A 152 1.56 -0.70 24.21
N LEU A 153 0.84 -0.68 25.33
CA LEU A 153 -0.63 -0.51 25.33
C LEU A 153 -1.04 0.86 24.79
N ARG A 154 -0.29 1.91 25.14
CA ARG A 154 -0.52 3.27 24.60
C ARG A 154 -0.33 3.31 23.08
N MET A 155 0.68 2.60 22.56
CA MET A 155 0.93 2.50 21.12
C MET A 155 -0.27 1.88 20.40
N GLN A 156 -0.79 0.77 20.92
CA GLN A 156 -1.96 0.10 20.35
C GLN A 156 -3.18 1.04 20.34
N MET A 157 -3.50 1.70 21.45
CA MET A 157 -4.60 2.67 21.51
C MET A 157 -4.40 3.88 20.57
N TRP A 158 -3.17 4.36 20.43
CA TRP A 158 -2.84 5.47 19.53
C TRP A 158 -3.04 5.07 18.06
N VAL A 159 -2.55 3.90 17.67
CA VAL A 159 -2.74 3.33 16.32
C VAL A 159 -4.22 3.08 16.04
N GLU A 160 -4.97 2.48 16.97
CA GLU A 160 -6.42 2.29 16.86
C GLU A 160 -7.18 3.60 16.63
N THR A 161 -6.79 4.67 17.34
CA THR A 161 -7.39 6.01 17.16
C THR A 161 -7.13 6.58 15.76
N VAL A 162 -5.92 6.36 15.22
CA VAL A 162 -5.60 6.74 13.84
C VAL A 162 -6.39 5.89 12.85
N LEU A 163 -6.49 4.57 13.08
CA LEU A 163 -7.24 3.65 12.22
C LEU A 163 -8.74 3.97 12.20
N ASP A 164 -9.37 4.29 13.33
CA ASP A 164 -10.79 4.70 13.36
C ASP A 164 -11.08 5.90 12.44
N LYS A 165 -10.19 6.91 12.46
CA LYS A 165 -10.24 8.05 11.54
C LYS A 165 -9.94 7.65 10.11
N PHE A 166 -8.96 6.77 9.89
CA PHE A 166 -8.62 6.25 8.57
C PHE A 166 -9.81 5.58 7.89
N MET A 167 -10.60 4.78 8.62
CA MET A 167 -11.76 4.04 8.09
C MET A 167 -12.84 4.93 7.47
N ARG A 168 -12.87 6.23 7.81
CA ARG A 168 -13.81 7.21 7.28
C ARG A 168 -13.78 7.30 5.75
N ILE A 169 -12.61 7.11 5.13
CA ILE A 169 -12.45 7.19 3.68
C ILE A 169 -13.35 6.23 2.91
N TYR A 170 -13.58 5.04 3.45
CA TYR A 170 -14.41 4.03 2.79
C TYR A 170 -15.87 4.46 2.71
N GLN A 171 -16.37 5.17 3.73
CA GLN A 171 -17.73 5.72 3.71
C GLN A 171 -17.85 6.80 2.64
N TYR A 172 -16.90 7.75 2.58
CA TYR A 172 -16.86 8.76 1.52
C TYR A 172 -16.88 8.10 0.12
N GLN A 173 -16.03 7.11 -0.11
CA GLN A 173 -15.93 6.43 -1.41
C GLN A 173 -17.16 5.59 -1.74
N GLN A 174 -17.84 5.02 -0.73
CA GLN A 174 -19.10 4.28 -0.89
C GLN A 174 -20.23 5.21 -1.34
N PHE A 175 -20.29 6.45 -0.83
CA PHE A 175 -21.26 7.46 -1.26
C PHE A 175 -20.85 8.24 -2.51
N GLY A 176 -19.76 7.81 -3.15
CA GLY A 176 -19.23 8.40 -4.38
C GLY A 176 -18.64 9.79 -4.17
N TYR A 177 -17.98 10.05 -3.05
CA TYR A 177 -17.20 11.28 -2.85
C TYR A 177 -15.73 11.08 -3.23
N SER A 178 -15.11 12.16 -3.68
CA SER A 178 -13.72 12.19 -4.13
C SER A 178 -13.02 13.49 -3.74
N PHE A 179 -11.69 13.51 -3.76
CA PHE A 179 -10.86 14.58 -3.25
C PHE A 179 -9.81 15.02 -4.27
N SER A 180 -9.69 16.32 -4.49
CA SER A 180 -8.81 16.92 -5.51
C SER A 180 -7.33 16.90 -5.13
N THR A 181 -7.01 16.87 -3.83
CA THR A 181 -5.64 16.79 -3.31
C THR A 181 -5.50 15.74 -2.22
N VAL A 182 -4.25 15.38 -1.94
CA VAL A 182 -3.91 14.46 -0.84
C VAL A 182 -4.29 15.07 0.51
N GLU A 183 -4.07 16.37 0.71
CA GLU A 183 -4.43 17.08 1.93
C GLU A 183 -5.93 17.04 2.18
N ARG A 184 -6.76 17.28 1.14
CA ARG A 184 -8.22 17.20 1.27
C ARG A 184 -8.67 15.79 1.63
N LEU A 185 -8.05 14.77 1.02
CA LEU A 185 -8.32 13.38 1.37
C LEU A 185 -7.94 13.08 2.83
N LEU A 186 -6.75 13.48 3.28
CA LEU A 186 -6.29 13.30 4.66
C LEU A 186 -7.16 14.06 5.66
N HIS A 187 -7.55 15.29 5.34
CA HIS A 187 -8.42 16.11 6.16
C HIS A 187 -9.81 15.48 6.29
N ALA A 188 -10.38 14.95 5.20
CA ALA A 188 -11.67 14.26 5.28
C ALA A 188 -11.63 12.99 6.15
N MET A 189 -10.48 12.31 6.23
CA MET A 189 -10.28 11.16 7.12
C MET A 189 -10.10 11.58 8.58
N GLY A 190 -9.15 12.48 8.87
CA GLY A 190 -8.70 12.73 10.25
C GLY A 190 -8.76 14.18 10.70
N GLY A 191 -9.30 15.09 9.90
CA GLY A 191 -9.25 16.53 10.13
C GLY A 191 -7.82 17.06 10.23
N ASP A 192 -7.65 18.16 10.96
CA ASP A 192 -6.34 18.78 11.23
C ASP A 192 -5.35 17.82 11.90
N SER A 193 -5.82 16.78 12.59
CA SER A 193 -4.92 15.83 13.26
C SER A 193 -4.05 15.06 12.27
N PHE A 194 -4.58 14.66 11.10
CA PHE A 194 -3.78 13.99 10.07
C PHE A 194 -2.83 14.97 9.36
N LEU A 195 -3.27 16.21 9.13
CA LEU A 195 -2.41 17.26 8.56
C LEU A 195 -1.27 17.63 9.52
N THR A 196 -1.52 17.60 10.83
CA THR A 196 -0.47 17.80 11.85
C THR A 196 0.53 16.66 11.83
N LEU A 197 0.07 15.41 11.80
CA LEU A 197 0.94 14.23 11.68
C LEU A 197 1.80 14.25 10.41
N MET A 198 1.31 14.82 9.32
CA MET A 198 2.11 15.02 8.09
C MET A 198 3.25 16.04 8.24
N ASN A 199 3.15 16.96 9.21
CA ASN A 199 4.04 18.10 9.36
C ASN A 199 5.00 18.02 10.55
N GLN A 200 4.91 16.97 11.37
CA GLN A 200 5.84 16.68 12.45
C GLN A 200 6.41 15.27 12.31
N THR A 201 7.57 15.02 12.90
CA THR A 201 8.16 13.69 12.91
C THR A 201 7.34 12.72 13.78
N LEU A 202 7.46 11.42 13.53
CA LEU A 202 6.86 10.40 14.38
C LEU A 202 7.39 10.50 15.81
N GLU A 203 8.69 10.76 15.98
CA GLU A 203 9.30 10.97 17.29
C GLU A 203 8.64 12.14 18.05
N GLU A 204 8.52 13.32 17.43
CA GLU A 204 7.86 14.48 18.04
C GLU A 204 6.39 14.18 18.38
N ALA A 205 5.66 13.53 17.48
CA ALA A 205 4.27 13.15 17.69
C ALA A 205 4.12 12.22 18.91
N MET A 206 4.94 11.17 19.00
CA MET A 206 4.88 10.20 20.10
C MET A 206 5.41 10.80 21.41
N MET A 207 6.45 11.62 21.39
CA MET A 207 6.88 12.32 22.60
C MET A 207 5.78 13.25 23.14
N GLY A 208 5.03 13.92 22.26
CA GLY A 208 3.86 14.72 22.62
C GLY A 208 2.74 13.91 23.29
N GLU A 209 2.59 12.64 22.92
CA GLU A 209 1.66 11.66 23.55
C GLU A 209 2.28 10.94 24.78
N GLY A 210 3.44 11.43 25.25
CA GLY A 210 4.11 10.99 26.48
C GLY A 210 4.83 9.64 26.39
N PHE A 211 5.16 9.16 25.17
CA PHE A 211 5.96 7.96 25.00
C PHE A 211 7.41 8.20 25.44
N SER A 212 8.04 7.18 26.03
CA SER A 212 9.45 7.29 26.43
C SER A 212 10.39 7.16 25.22
N GLN A 213 11.50 7.90 25.25
CA GLN A 213 12.53 7.81 24.21
C GLN A 213 13.08 6.38 24.05
N VAL A 214 13.22 5.65 25.16
CA VAL A 214 13.68 4.26 25.16
C VAL A 214 12.73 3.37 24.37
N PHE A 215 11.41 3.52 24.55
CA PHE A 215 10.42 2.76 23.78
C PHE A 215 10.45 3.13 22.29
N ILE A 216 10.59 4.43 21.98
CA ILE A 216 10.71 4.90 20.59
C ILE A 216 11.94 4.27 19.91
N ASN A 217 13.09 4.24 20.59
CA ASN A 217 14.33 3.70 20.03
C ASN A 217 14.33 2.17 19.92
N ASP A 218 13.82 1.49 20.94
CA ASP A 218 13.89 0.03 21.03
C ASP A 218 12.78 -0.68 20.26
N ILE A 219 11.60 -0.07 20.11
CA ILE A 219 10.41 -0.73 19.51
C ILE A 219 9.96 -0.01 18.23
N VAL A 220 9.74 1.30 18.29
CA VAL A 220 9.16 2.07 17.17
C VAL A 220 10.14 2.17 16.01
N ALA A 221 11.40 2.50 16.28
CA ALA A 221 12.43 2.62 15.25
C ALA A 221 12.68 1.31 14.46
N PRO A 222 12.77 0.12 15.09
CA PRO A 222 12.84 -1.13 14.34
C PRO A 222 11.64 -1.36 13.41
N ILE A 223 10.42 -1.04 13.86
CA ILE A 223 9.21 -1.18 13.04
C ILE A 223 9.24 -0.24 11.82
N THR A 224 9.65 1.02 11.99
CA THR A 224 9.76 1.96 10.85
C THR A 224 10.88 1.58 9.89
N ARG A 225 11.99 1.02 10.39
CA ARG A 225 13.11 0.56 9.57
C ARG A 225 12.73 -0.64 8.70
N VAL A 226 12.02 -1.64 9.23
CA VAL A 226 11.59 -2.80 8.43
C VAL A 226 10.53 -2.41 7.39
N ASN A 227 9.60 -1.53 7.74
CA ASN A 227 8.47 -1.18 6.86
C ASN A 227 8.79 -0.08 5.84
N TYR A 228 9.71 0.85 6.15
CA TYR A 228 10.00 2.01 5.30
C TYR A 228 11.49 2.27 5.04
N GLY A 229 12.41 1.52 5.67
CA GLY A 229 13.85 1.73 5.55
C GLY A 229 14.33 3.08 6.10
N GLN A 230 13.51 3.72 6.94
CA GLN A 230 13.70 5.07 7.47
C GLN A 230 13.50 5.05 8.99
N SER A 231 14.10 6.00 9.70
CA SER A 231 14.00 6.10 11.15
C SER A 231 12.71 6.79 11.60
N VAL A 232 12.54 7.02 12.90
CA VAL A 232 11.40 7.76 13.49
C VAL A 232 11.34 9.25 13.10
N ARG A 233 12.28 9.71 12.26
CA ARG A 233 12.26 11.04 11.63
C ARG A 233 11.33 11.15 10.43
N ILE A 234 10.71 10.05 10.00
CA ILE A 234 9.58 10.10 9.07
C ILE A 234 8.43 10.92 9.66
N ASN A 235 7.55 11.45 8.82
CA ASN A 235 6.35 12.12 9.31
C ASN A 235 5.47 11.15 10.14
N GLY A 236 4.72 11.70 11.10
CA GLY A 236 3.91 10.94 12.04
C GLY A 236 2.79 10.11 11.39
N PHE A 237 2.28 10.51 10.22
CA PHE A 237 1.22 9.74 9.55
C PHE A 237 1.78 8.45 8.94
N VAL A 238 2.92 8.52 8.24
CA VAL A 238 3.66 7.33 7.78
C VAL A 238 4.07 6.47 8.97
N GLY A 239 4.47 7.09 10.07
CA GLY A 239 4.77 6.40 11.32
C GLY A 239 3.59 5.59 11.84
N ALA A 240 2.39 6.18 11.91
CA ALA A 240 1.19 5.45 12.29
C ALA A 240 0.85 4.29 11.32
N VAL A 241 0.97 4.51 10.01
CA VAL A 241 0.81 3.44 9.00
C VAL A 241 1.84 2.33 9.19
N SER A 242 3.07 2.69 9.55
CA SER A 242 4.14 1.74 9.84
C SER A 242 3.85 0.90 11.07
N LEU A 243 3.33 1.51 12.14
CA LEU A 243 3.00 0.82 13.39
C LEU A 243 1.79 -0.09 13.24
N ALA A 244 0.79 0.29 12.44
CA ALA A 244 -0.30 -0.62 12.05
C ALA A 244 0.21 -1.87 11.31
N GLY A 245 1.35 -1.76 10.61
CA GLY A 245 2.05 -2.89 10.00
C GLY A 245 2.72 -3.85 10.98
N ALA A 246 2.62 -3.61 12.30
CA ALA A 246 3.08 -4.50 13.36
C ALA A 246 1.92 -5.06 14.21
N ASP A 247 0.67 -4.77 13.85
CA ASP A 247 -0.51 -5.32 14.53
C ASP A 247 -0.70 -6.81 14.24
N SER A 248 -1.53 -7.46 15.04
CA SER A 248 -1.88 -8.88 14.85
C SER A 248 -2.81 -9.09 13.64
N GLY A 249 -2.77 -10.30 13.06
CA GLY A 249 -3.70 -10.71 12.00
C GLY A 249 -3.34 -10.21 10.60
N LEU A 250 -2.12 -9.73 10.38
CA LEU A 250 -1.59 -9.46 9.04
C LEU A 250 -1.69 -10.72 8.17
N TRP A 251 -2.01 -10.54 6.91
CA TRP A 251 -2.21 -11.65 5.97
C TRP A 251 -1.56 -11.36 4.62
N ALA A 252 -1.45 -12.39 3.79
CA ALA A 252 -0.89 -12.31 2.44
C ALA A 252 -1.74 -13.12 1.47
N VAL A 253 -1.59 -12.87 0.17
CA VAL A 253 -2.33 -13.58 -0.88
C VAL A 253 -1.63 -14.88 -1.26
N ASP A 254 -2.39 -15.97 -1.39
CA ASP A 254 -1.83 -17.25 -1.81
C ASP A 254 -1.28 -17.19 -3.25
N GLY A 255 0.00 -17.54 -3.39
CA GLY A 255 0.74 -17.39 -4.63
C GLY A 255 1.23 -15.97 -4.92
N GLY A 256 1.16 -15.06 -3.95
CA GLY A 256 1.83 -13.77 -3.94
C GLY A 256 0.90 -12.59 -4.21
N ASN A 257 1.20 -11.45 -3.57
CA ASN A 257 0.38 -10.24 -3.64
C ASN A 257 0.30 -9.67 -5.06
N LYS A 258 1.30 -9.94 -5.92
CA LYS A 258 1.30 -9.58 -7.35
C LYS A 258 0.07 -10.12 -8.12
N LYS A 259 -0.51 -11.24 -7.67
CA LYS A 259 -1.69 -11.86 -8.32
C LYS A 259 -2.92 -10.96 -8.28
N VAL A 260 -3.05 -10.10 -7.27
CA VAL A 260 -4.15 -9.13 -7.19
C VAL A 260 -4.13 -8.21 -8.40
N CYS A 261 -2.96 -7.68 -8.77
CA CYS A 261 -2.82 -6.78 -9.91
C CYS A 261 -3.24 -7.44 -11.22
N SER A 262 -2.73 -8.65 -11.48
CA SER A 262 -3.08 -9.39 -12.71
C SER A 262 -4.57 -9.76 -12.75
N GLY A 263 -5.13 -10.18 -11.61
CA GLY A 263 -6.55 -10.49 -11.49
C GLY A 263 -7.45 -9.27 -11.73
N LEU A 264 -7.08 -8.10 -11.20
CA LEU A 264 -7.84 -6.86 -11.41
C LEU A 264 -7.85 -6.43 -12.87
N LEU A 265 -6.70 -6.49 -13.56
CA LEU A 265 -6.61 -6.17 -14.99
C LEU A 265 -7.45 -7.13 -15.86
N TYR A 266 -7.43 -8.42 -15.51
CA TYR A 266 -8.29 -9.42 -16.17
C TYR A 266 -9.77 -9.12 -15.92
N ASN A 267 -10.15 -8.84 -14.66
CA ASN A 267 -11.53 -8.56 -14.28
C ASN A 267 -12.08 -7.28 -14.96
N SER A 268 -11.24 -6.24 -15.07
CA SER A 268 -11.59 -4.98 -15.73
C SER A 268 -11.66 -5.07 -17.25
N LYS A 269 -11.24 -6.21 -17.84
CA LYS A 269 -11.09 -6.39 -19.30
C LYS A 269 -10.26 -5.24 -19.90
N SER A 270 -9.16 -4.91 -19.22
CA SER A 270 -8.24 -3.88 -19.68
C SER A 270 -7.21 -4.47 -20.63
N GLU A 271 -6.81 -3.69 -21.63
CA GLU A 271 -5.76 -4.07 -22.56
C GLU A 271 -4.40 -3.69 -21.97
N LEU A 272 -3.59 -4.68 -21.62
CA LEU A 272 -2.22 -4.46 -21.17
C LEU A 272 -1.34 -4.21 -22.40
N ILE A 273 -0.71 -3.03 -22.44
CA ILE A 273 0.22 -2.64 -23.50
C ILE A 273 1.64 -2.71 -22.91
N PRO A 274 2.49 -3.66 -23.35
CA PRO A 274 3.83 -3.86 -22.83
C PRO A 274 4.80 -2.78 -23.36
N ALA A 275 4.62 -1.53 -22.92
CA ALA A 275 5.31 -0.37 -23.47
C ALA A 275 5.59 0.71 -22.42
N ARG A 276 6.71 1.40 -22.61
CA ARG A 276 7.15 2.52 -21.77
C ARG A 276 6.62 3.83 -22.31
N VAL A 277 5.82 4.55 -21.53
CA VAL A 277 5.35 5.89 -21.88
C VAL A 277 6.50 6.90 -21.76
N THR A 278 6.69 7.72 -22.80
CA THR A 278 7.76 8.73 -22.87
C THR A 278 7.23 10.17 -22.85
N SER A 279 6.01 10.40 -23.36
CA SER A 279 5.41 11.73 -23.35
C SER A 279 3.89 11.70 -23.30
N ILE A 280 3.31 12.74 -22.71
CA ILE A 280 1.88 13.03 -22.71
C ILE A 280 1.70 14.46 -23.20
N SER A 281 0.85 14.67 -24.20
CA SER A 281 0.60 16.01 -24.77
C SER A 281 -0.88 16.25 -25.04
N VAL A 282 -1.29 17.52 -25.05
CA VAL A 282 -2.66 17.91 -25.42
C VAL A 282 -2.77 18.05 -26.94
N LYS A 283 -3.75 17.38 -27.54
CA LYS A 283 -4.12 17.53 -28.95
C LYS A 283 -5.55 18.03 -29.06
N VAL A 284 -5.71 19.20 -29.67
CA VAL A 284 -7.02 19.77 -29.97
C VAL A 284 -7.45 19.32 -31.36
N ARG A 285 -8.58 18.61 -31.46
CA ARG A 285 -9.17 18.22 -32.75
C ARG A 285 -10.36 19.10 -33.08
N PRO A 286 -10.48 19.57 -34.34
CA PRO A 286 -11.69 20.23 -34.82
C PRO A 286 -12.88 19.28 -34.70
N SER A 287 -13.99 19.76 -34.14
CA SER A 287 -15.23 19.00 -34.06
C SER A 287 -16.20 19.42 -35.16
N LYS A 288 -16.87 18.44 -35.78
CA LYS A 288 -17.98 18.70 -36.71
C LYS A 288 -19.18 19.41 -36.04
N ARG A 289 -19.27 19.38 -34.70
CA ARG A 289 -20.32 20.04 -33.89
C ARG A 289 -19.91 21.42 -33.34
N GLY A 290 -18.81 22.01 -33.80
CA GLY A 290 -18.39 23.38 -33.50
C GLY A 290 -17.45 23.54 -32.30
N THR A 291 -17.64 22.79 -31.21
CA THR A 291 -16.73 22.85 -30.04
C THR A 291 -15.53 21.91 -30.22
N PRO A 292 -14.28 22.43 -30.28
CA PRO A 292 -13.10 21.59 -30.43
C PRO A 292 -12.97 20.58 -29.27
N VAL A 293 -12.60 19.34 -29.59
CA VAL A 293 -12.41 18.27 -28.59
C VAL A 293 -10.93 18.15 -28.27
N SER A 294 -10.57 18.39 -27.02
CA SER A 294 -9.22 18.16 -26.51
C SER A 294 -9.05 16.69 -26.10
N LEU A 295 -8.07 16.03 -26.71
CA LEU A 295 -7.64 14.67 -26.38
C LEU A 295 -6.19 14.69 -25.89
N TYR A 296 -5.77 13.60 -25.27
CA TYR A 296 -4.38 13.37 -24.90
C TYR A 296 -3.70 12.43 -25.88
N GLU A 297 -2.56 12.84 -26.41
CA GLU A 297 -1.65 11.96 -27.14
C GLU A 297 -0.60 11.42 -26.19
N ILE A 298 -0.58 10.09 -26.05
CA ILE A 298 0.44 9.37 -25.29
C ILE A 298 1.42 8.78 -26.29
N SER A 299 2.69 9.17 -26.20
CA SER A 299 3.77 8.51 -26.94
C SER A 299 4.44 7.48 -26.05
N TYR A 300 4.71 6.31 -26.62
CA TYR A 300 5.30 5.18 -25.92
C TYR A 300 6.24 4.40 -26.84
N VAL A 301 7.12 3.62 -26.24
CA VAL A 301 8.07 2.75 -26.94
C VAL A 301 7.88 1.32 -26.46
N ASP A 302 7.69 0.41 -27.40
CA ASP A 302 7.65 -1.03 -27.18
C ASP A 302 8.74 -1.74 -28.00
N GLN A 303 8.67 -3.08 -28.09
CA GLN A 303 9.61 -3.89 -28.87
C GLN A 303 9.55 -3.61 -30.38
N SER A 304 8.44 -3.08 -30.88
CA SER A 304 8.22 -2.71 -32.30
C SER A 304 8.68 -1.28 -32.61
N GLY A 305 8.99 -0.48 -31.59
CA GLY A 305 9.51 0.88 -31.73
C GLY A 305 8.60 1.94 -31.11
N ALA A 306 8.72 3.17 -31.60
CA ALA A 306 7.95 4.30 -31.09
C ALA A 306 6.55 4.33 -31.72
N ALA A 307 5.53 4.48 -30.87
CA ALA A 307 4.13 4.60 -31.27
C ALA A 307 3.42 5.68 -30.44
N HIS A 308 2.20 6.03 -30.86
CA HIS A 308 1.36 6.95 -30.11
C HIS A 308 -0.11 6.57 -30.20
N SER A 309 -0.90 6.98 -29.21
CA SER A 309 -2.35 6.76 -29.16
C SER A 309 -3.07 7.93 -28.50
N LEU A 310 -4.34 8.13 -28.86
CA LEU A 310 -5.18 9.20 -28.34
C LEU A 310 -6.18 8.72 -27.30
N TYR A 311 -6.36 9.50 -26.24
CA TYR A 311 -7.21 9.18 -25.09
C TYR A 311 -8.05 10.37 -24.64
N ASP A 312 -9.24 10.08 -24.10
CA ASP A 312 -10.14 11.08 -23.51
C ASP A 312 -9.73 11.44 -22.08
N ILE A 313 -9.20 10.44 -21.35
CA ILE A 313 -8.75 10.55 -19.96
C ILE A 313 -7.42 9.80 -19.81
N VAL A 314 -6.50 10.37 -19.02
CA VAL A 314 -5.22 9.73 -18.70
C VAL A 314 -5.00 9.73 -17.20
N ILE A 315 -4.61 8.58 -16.65
CA ILE A 315 -4.23 8.42 -15.25
C ILE A 315 -2.78 7.98 -15.20
N VAL A 316 -1.92 8.77 -14.56
CA VAL A 316 -0.53 8.42 -14.30
C VAL A 316 -0.46 7.70 -12.95
N ALA A 317 -0.16 6.41 -12.98
CA ALA A 317 -0.03 5.51 -11.83
C ALA A 317 1.42 5.04 -11.58
N THR A 318 2.38 5.69 -12.23
CA THR A 318 3.82 5.57 -11.96
C THR A 318 4.35 6.86 -11.33
N PRO A 319 5.30 6.82 -10.38
CA PRO A 319 5.81 8.04 -9.76
C PRO A 319 6.49 8.99 -10.76
N LEU A 320 6.11 10.27 -10.73
CA LEU A 320 6.69 11.35 -11.54
C LEU A 320 7.87 12.03 -10.83
N HIS A 321 8.89 11.25 -10.47
CA HIS A 321 10.06 11.72 -9.73
C HIS A 321 11.34 11.20 -10.39
N ARG A 322 12.44 11.91 -10.16
CA ARG A 322 13.75 11.53 -10.73
C ARG A 322 14.11 10.09 -10.34
N GLY A 323 14.55 9.31 -11.33
CA GLY A 323 14.92 7.89 -11.15
C GLY A 323 13.73 6.92 -11.17
N LYS A 324 12.50 7.40 -11.35
CA LYS A 324 11.29 6.57 -11.47
C LYS A 324 10.73 6.59 -12.88
N SER A 325 10.27 7.76 -13.33
CA SER A 325 9.67 7.93 -14.65
C SER A 325 10.17 9.21 -15.28
N ASP A 326 10.52 9.14 -16.57
CA ASP A 326 10.97 10.28 -17.37
C ASP A 326 9.92 10.64 -18.41
N ILE A 327 8.69 10.90 -17.95
CA ILE A 327 7.57 11.30 -18.81
C ILE A 327 7.64 12.82 -19.02
N THR A 328 7.65 13.22 -20.29
CA THR A 328 7.59 14.64 -20.67
C THR A 328 6.14 15.09 -20.87
N PHE A 329 5.81 16.28 -20.38
CA PHE A 329 4.48 16.88 -20.54
C PHE A 329 4.59 18.11 -21.44
N SER A 330 3.91 18.11 -22.58
CA SER A 330 3.99 19.21 -23.56
C SER A 330 2.61 19.78 -23.92
N GLY A 331 2.55 21.08 -24.18
CA GLY A 331 1.31 21.77 -24.53
C GLY A 331 0.39 22.07 -23.34
N PHE A 332 0.94 22.16 -22.12
CA PHE A 332 0.18 22.48 -20.90
C PHE A 332 0.44 23.90 -20.42
N SER A 333 -0.62 24.56 -19.94
CA SER A 333 -0.57 25.85 -19.26
C SER A 333 -1.48 25.81 -18.02
N PRO A 334 -0.93 25.94 -16.79
CA PRO A 334 0.50 26.03 -16.47
C PRO A 334 1.28 24.74 -16.83
N PRO A 335 2.61 24.81 -16.99
CA PRO A 335 3.43 23.63 -17.29
C PRO A 335 3.36 22.58 -16.18
N ILE A 336 3.25 21.31 -16.57
CA ILE A 336 3.40 20.16 -15.66
C ILE A 336 4.88 19.76 -15.65
N PRO A 337 5.54 19.69 -14.48
CA PRO A 337 6.93 19.26 -14.42
C PRO A 337 7.06 17.77 -14.75
N SER A 338 8.13 17.38 -15.45
CA SER A 338 8.46 15.96 -15.66
C SER A 338 8.81 15.25 -14.35
N HIS A 339 9.41 15.99 -13.41
CA HIS A 339 9.75 15.49 -12.08
C HIS A 339 9.26 16.46 -11.02
N TYR A 340 8.41 15.98 -10.13
CA TYR A 340 8.06 16.69 -8.91
C TYR A 340 9.24 16.70 -7.92
N PRO A 341 9.35 17.73 -7.06
CA PRO A 341 10.40 17.79 -6.05
C PRO A 341 10.39 16.58 -5.10
N GLY A 342 11.56 16.29 -4.53
CA GLY A 342 11.76 15.19 -3.61
C GLY A 342 12.32 13.93 -4.30
N HIS A 343 12.69 12.94 -3.50
CA HIS A 343 13.34 11.73 -3.98
C HIS A 343 12.79 10.49 -3.27
N TYR A 344 12.94 9.35 -3.93
CA TYR A 344 12.62 8.05 -3.35
C TYR A 344 13.87 7.47 -2.70
N HIS A 345 13.70 6.89 -1.52
CA HIS A 345 14.70 6.07 -0.86
C HIS A 345 14.75 4.68 -1.48
N GLN A 346 15.98 4.16 -1.58
CA GLN A 346 16.22 2.80 -2.01
C GLN A 346 16.14 1.83 -0.83
N THR A 347 15.45 0.71 -1.06
CA THR A 347 15.49 -0.49 -0.26
C THR A 347 15.92 -1.65 -1.16
N VAL A 348 16.94 -2.38 -0.76
CA VAL A 348 17.39 -3.59 -1.45
C VAL A 348 16.88 -4.79 -0.68
N ALA A 349 16.14 -5.67 -1.37
CA ALA A 349 15.75 -6.98 -0.87
C ALA A 349 16.77 -7.99 -1.39
N THR A 350 17.60 -8.53 -0.49
CA THR A 350 18.55 -9.59 -0.84
C THR A 350 18.01 -10.91 -0.31
N LEU A 351 17.60 -11.80 -1.20
CA LEU A 351 17.22 -13.16 -0.84
C LEU A 351 18.43 -14.07 -0.90
N VAL A 352 18.67 -14.84 0.16
CA VAL A 352 19.80 -15.76 0.30
C VAL A 352 19.23 -17.13 0.65
N HIS A 353 19.52 -18.14 -0.16
CA HIS A 353 19.29 -19.53 0.21
C HIS A 353 20.54 -20.07 0.89
N GLY A 354 20.50 -20.29 2.20
CA GLY A 354 21.68 -20.64 2.97
C GLY A 354 21.45 -20.88 4.46
N LEU A 355 22.55 -21.17 5.15
CA LEU A 355 22.64 -21.39 6.60
C LEU A 355 22.98 -20.08 7.30
N LEU A 356 22.09 -19.63 8.19
CA LEU A 356 22.31 -18.41 8.96
C LEU A 356 23.43 -18.61 9.97
N ASN A 357 24.37 -17.67 10.03
CA ASN A 357 25.32 -17.58 11.13
C ASN A 357 24.65 -16.90 12.33
N VAL A 358 24.03 -17.66 13.23
CA VAL A 358 23.35 -17.09 14.41
C VAL A 358 24.28 -16.30 15.33
N SER A 359 25.60 -16.56 15.31
CA SER A 359 26.57 -15.77 16.07
C SER A 359 26.68 -14.31 15.61
N TYR A 360 26.31 -14.01 14.35
CA TYR A 360 26.17 -12.64 13.84
C TYR A 360 25.17 -11.82 14.67
N LEU A 361 24.14 -12.47 15.20
CA LEU A 361 23.12 -11.85 16.04
C LEU A 361 23.55 -11.71 17.51
N GLY A 362 24.75 -12.16 17.86
CA GLY A 362 25.27 -12.12 19.23
C GLY A 362 24.51 -13.01 20.20
N THR A 363 23.79 -14.03 19.71
CA THR A 363 23.13 -15.05 20.54
C THR A 363 24.05 -16.26 20.78
N THR A 364 23.89 -16.89 21.94
CA THR A 364 24.54 -18.15 22.30
C THR A 364 23.63 -19.37 22.07
N GLU A 365 22.39 -19.14 21.63
CA GLU A 365 21.44 -20.22 21.32
C GLU A 365 21.97 -21.10 20.19
N ALA A 366 21.73 -22.41 20.28
CA ALA A 366 22.09 -23.33 19.21
C ALA A 366 21.23 -23.04 17.96
N ALA A 367 21.84 -23.07 16.77
CA ALA A 367 21.12 -22.82 15.51
C ALA A 367 19.94 -23.78 15.26
N SER A 368 19.92 -24.95 15.91
CA SER A 368 18.82 -25.91 15.87
C SER A 368 17.59 -25.48 16.67
N GLU A 369 17.77 -24.61 17.66
CA GLU A 369 16.73 -24.11 18.57
C GLU A 369 16.26 -22.71 18.16
N PHE A 370 17.13 -21.95 17.48
CA PHE A 370 16.81 -20.62 16.96
C PHE A 370 15.68 -20.68 15.93
N THR A 371 14.49 -20.23 16.35
CA THR A 371 13.23 -20.27 15.57
C THR A 371 12.67 -18.90 15.23
N VAL A 372 13.40 -17.81 15.55
CA VAL A 372 13.02 -16.44 15.20
C VAL A 372 12.94 -16.30 13.67
N SER A 373 11.79 -15.86 13.19
CA SER A 373 11.57 -15.62 11.75
C SER A 373 11.89 -14.20 11.35
N ASP A 374 11.74 -13.22 12.24
CA ASP A 374 11.85 -11.81 11.90
C ASP A 374 12.77 -11.08 12.87
N VAL A 375 13.96 -10.72 12.41
CA VAL A 375 14.92 -9.92 13.16
C VAL A 375 14.85 -8.48 12.67
N LEU A 376 14.29 -7.61 13.51
CA LEU A 376 14.19 -6.18 13.26
C LEU A 376 15.43 -5.49 13.84
N THR A 377 15.88 -4.40 13.22
CA THR A 377 17.09 -3.69 13.70
C THR A 377 16.80 -2.33 14.29
N THR A 378 17.46 -1.98 15.39
CA THR A 378 17.43 -0.61 15.92
C THR A 378 18.20 0.36 15.00
N ASP A 379 17.95 1.66 15.16
CA ASP A 379 18.66 2.72 14.45
C ASP A 379 20.03 3.04 15.10
N SER A 380 20.88 2.02 15.24
CA SER A 380 22.23 2.14 15.80
C SER A 380 23.28 2.25 14.68
N ASN A 381 24.45 2.81 15.01
CA ASN A 381 25.58 2.88 14.07
C ASN A 381 26.11 1.50 13.63
N GLY A 382 25.78 0.42 14.35
CA GLY A 382 26.16 -0.96 14.00
C GLY A 382 25.19 -1.65 13.04
N SER A 383 23.95 -1.15 12.91
CA SER A 383 22.90 -1.79 12.12
C SER A 383 22.99 -1.45 10.63
N ILE A 384 23.82 -2.22 9.90
CA ILE A 384 24.00 -2.10 8.45
C ILE A 384 22.79 -2.55 7.62
N ILE A 385 21.93 -3.38 8.21
CA ILE A 385 20.69 -3.89 7.62
C ILE A 385 19.49 -3.26 8.33
N ASN A 386 18.35 -3.19 7.64
CA ASN A 386 17.07 -2.76 8.21
C ASN A 386 16.36 -3.94 8.89
N SER A 387 16.47 -5.15 8.31
CA SER A 387 15.94 -6.38 8.90
C SER A 387 16.58 -7.63 8.26
N LEU A 388 16.43 -8.76 8.94
CA LEU A 388 16.75 -10.11 8.48
C LEU A 388 15.54 -11.00 8.79
N SER A 389 14.91 -11.57 7.76
CA SER A 389 13.73 -12.42 7.93
C SER A 389 13.89 -13.77 7.24
N SER A 390 13.51 -14.85 7.92
CA SER A 390 13.32 -16.16 7.34
C SER A 390 11.98 -16.20 6.59
N LEU A 391 12.01 -16.31 5.27
CA LEU A 391 10.80 -16.24 4.44
C LEU A 391 10.10 -17.59 4.31
N ASP A 392 8.78 -17.52 4.14
CA ASP A 392 7.98 -18.66 3.69
C ASP A 392 7.57 -18.49 2.22
N PRO A 393 7.38 -19.61 1.49
CA PRO A 393 6.82 -19.58 0.15
C PRO A 393 5.53 -18.77 0.07
N VAL A 394 5.29 -18.11 -1.07
CA VAL A 394 4.02 -17.40 -1.30
C VAL A 394 2.83 -18.34 -1.41
N HIS A 395 3.06 -19.62 -1.73
CA HIS A 395 2.08 -20.70 -1.64
C HIS A 395 2.61 -21.75 -0.67
N ILE A 396 1.91 -21.98 0.45
CA ILE A 396 2.40 -22.85 1.52
C ILE A 396 2.12 -24.32 1.19
N PRO A 397 3.17 -25.15 0.98
CA PRO A 397 2.99 -26.57 0.69
C PRO A 397 2.31 -27.32 1.84
N LYS A 398 1.66 -28.44 1.53
CA LYS A 398 1.04 -29.28 2.54
C LYS A 398 2.11 -29.85 3.48
N GLY A 399 1.95 -29.61 4.78
CA GLY A 399 2.88 -30.08 5.81
C GLY A 399 4.14 -29.22 5.97
N TYR A 400 4.22 -28.07 5.29
CA TYR A 400 5.33 -27.14 5.44
C TYR A 400 5.48 -26.67 6.89
N LYS A 401 6.73 -26.70 7.36
CA LYS A 401 7.18 -26.09 8.61
C LYS A 401 8.43 -25.32 8.29
N ARG A 402 8.53 -24.08 8.77
CA ARG A 402 9.73 -23.27 8.57
C ARG A 402 10.95 -23.99 9.18
N PRO A 403 12.02 -24.22 8.41
CA PRO A 403 13.23 -24.82 8.95
C PRO A 403 13.87 -23.93 10.05
N PRO A 404 14.48 -24.52 11.09
CA PRO A 404 15.31 -23.78 12.03
C PRO A 404 16.59 -23.28 11.34
N ALA A 405 17.32 -22.34 11.96
CA ALA A 405 18.52 -21.73 11.36
C ALA A 405 19.67 -22.72 11.05
N SER A 406 19.70 -23.87 11.72
CA SER A 406 20.65 -24.97 11.43
C SER A 406 20.42 -25.68 10.09
N GLN A 407 19.32 -25.39 9.39
CA GLN A 407 19.01 -25.94 8.07
C GLN A 407 18.92 -24.82 7.04
N ALA A 408 19.24 -25.15 5.79
CA ALA A 408 19.22 -24.16 4.71
C ALA A 408 17.79 -23.63 4.53
N ASN A 409 17.67 -22.31 4.46
CA ASN A 409 16.40 -21.64 4.26
C ASN A 409 16.57 -20.39 3.38
N VAL A 410 15.47 -19.83 2.91
CA VAL A 410 15.43 -18.57 2.19
C VAL A 410 15.30 -17.42 3.18
N TRP A 411 16.37 -16.67 3.32
CA TRP A 411 16.44 -15.47 4.15
C TRP A 411 16.29 -14.23 3.28
N LYS A 412 15.60 -13.21 3.77
CA LYS A 412 15.55 -11.88 3.17
C LYS A 412 16.25 -10.90 4.07
N VAL A 413 17.22 -10.20 3.51
CA VAL A 413 17.89 -9.08 4.16
C VAL A 413 17.43 -7.80 3.48
N PHE A 414 16.82 -6.90 4.26
CA PHE A 414 16.56 -5.54 3.78
C PHE A 414 17.74 -4.63 4.14
N SER A 415 18.23 -3.87 3.17
CA SER A 415 19.33 -2.92 3.37
C SER A 415 19.15 -1.68 2.48
N LYS A 416 19.91 -0.61 2.76
CA LYS A 416 19.88 0.61 1.93
C LYS A 416 20.62 0.43 0.59
N LYS A 417 21.64 -0.43 0.58
CA LYS A 417 22.51 -0.71 -0.57
C LYS A 417 22.70 -2.23 -0.71
N PRO A 418 23.08 -2.72 -1.91
CA PRO A 418 23.50 -4.11 -2.08
C PRO A 418 24.52 -4.52 -1.03
N LEU A 419 24.41 -5.76 -0.55
CA LEU A 419 25.31 -6.29 0.46
C LEU A 419 26.65 -6.63 -0.17
N SER A 420 27.75 -6.33 0.52
CA SER A 420 29.06 -6.81 0.10
C SER A 420 29.20 -8.31 0.36
N GLN A 421 30.14 -8.94 -0.33
CA GLN A 421 30.50 -10.34 -0.10
C GLN A 421 30.86 -10.59 1.38
N GLU A 422 31.67 -9.73 1.98
CA GLU A 422 32.04 -9.79 3.40
C GLU A 422 30.82 -9.70 4.33
N GLN A 423 29.84 -8.84 4.00
CA GLN A 423 28.60 -8.75 4.78
C GLN A 423 27.79 -10.04 4.70
N LEU A 424 27.70 -10.66 3.52
CA LEU A 424 27.03 -11.96 3.34
C LEU A 424 27.75 -13.07 4.10
N GLU A 425 29.08 -13.15 4.02
CA GLU A 425 29.90 -14.15 4.72
C GLU A 425 29.83 -14.00 6.24
N ASN A 426 29.67 -12.77 6.75
CA ASN A 426 29.43 -12.54 8.17
C ASN A 426 28.05 -13.05 8.61
N MET A 427 27.02 -12.87 7.78
CA MET A 427 25.64 -13.24 8.09
C MET A 427 25.32 -14.72 7.84
N PHE A 428 26.00 -15.38 6.90
CA PHE A 428 25.69 -16.74 6.46
C PHE A 428 26.93 -17.64 6.50
N LEU A 429 26.82 -18.80 7.16
CA LEU A 429 27.90 -19.80 7.21
C LEU A 429 28.16 -20.42 5.84
N SER A 430 27.11 -20.57 5.04
CA SER A 430 27.17 -21.00 3.64
C SER A 430 25.86 -20.62 2.94
N TYR A 431 25.92 -20.44 1.62
CA TYR A 431 24.77 -20.19 0.77
C TYR A 431 25.07 -20.66 -0.66
N ASP A 432 24.03 -21.03 -1.39
CA ASP A 432 24.15 -21.52 -2.78
C ASP A 432 23.48 -20.60 -3.81
N SER A 433 22.62 -19.69 -3.37
CA SER A 433 21.88 -18.77 -4.23
C SER A 433 21.65 -17.43 -3.54
N VAL A 434 21.91 -16.35 -4.27
CA VAL A 434 21.64 -14.97 -3.86
C VAL A 434 20.88 -14.27 -4.98
N SER A 435 19.78 -13.61 -4.64
CA SER A 435 19.01 -12.79 -5.56
C SER A 435 18.78 -11.41 -4.96
N GLU A 436 19.15 -10.37 -5.72
CA GLU A 436 18.96 -8.99 -5.31
C GLU A 436 17.79 -8.35 -6.07
N THR A 437 16.95 -7.62 -5.35
CA THR A 437 15.92 -6.77 -5.94
C THR A 437 16.00 -5.37 -5.37
N LYS A 438 16.18 -4.38 -6.25
CA LYS A 438 16.38 -2.97 -5.86
C LYS A 438 15.08 -2.21 -6.05
N TRP A 439 14.56 -1.68 -4.95
CA TRP A 439 13.34 -0.88 -4.96
C TRP A 439 13.66 0.56 -4.59
N LEU A 440 13.29 1.50 -5.45
CA LEU A 440 13.00 2.85 -4.99
C LEU A 440 11.63 2.82 -4.29
N ALA A 441 11.59 2.31 -3.06
CA ALA A 441 10.38 1.81 -2.45
C ALA A 441 9.48 2.92 -1.88
N TYR A 442 10.06 3.99 -1.33
CA TYR A 442 9.32 4.98 -0.55
C TYR A 442 9.85 6.39 -0.83
N PRO A 443 9.01 7.42 -0.84
CA PRO A 443 9.47 8.80 -0.67
C PRO A 443 10.31 9.00 0.59
N ALA A 444 11.21 9.98 0.55
CA ALA A 444 11.92 10.47 1.72
C ALA A 444 10.97 11.34 2.57
N TYR A 445 10.51 10.83 3.71
CA TYR A 445 9.41 11.43 4.47
C TYR A 445 9.84 12.47 5.51
N HIS A 446 10.69 13.42 5.14
CA HIS A 446 11.20 14.43 6.07
C HIS A 446 10.23 15.62 6.20
N PRO A 447 9.65 15.88 7.39
CA PRO A 447 8.85 17.07 7.62
C PRO A 447 9.71 18.34 7.75
N PRO A 448 9.13 19.55 7.50
CA PRO A 448 7.76 19.78 7.05
C PRO A 448 7.59 19.40 5.58
N HIS A 449 6.52 18.64 5.27
CA HIS A 449 6.21 18.27 3.90
C HIS A 449 5.76 19.51 3.12
N ARG A 450 6.62 20.02 2.23
CA ARG A 450 6.28 21.15 1.35
C ARG A 450 6.08 20.64 -0.07
N LYS A 451 4.89 20.93 -0.64
CA LYS A 451 4.53 20.72 -2.05
C LYS A 451 4.36 19.25 -2.47
N THR A 452 3.42 18.57 -1.84
CA THR A 452 2.90 17.29 -2.34
C THR A 452 2.39 17.47 -3.79
N PRO A 453 2.61 16.48 -4.67
CA PRO A 453 1.98 16.50 -5.99
C PRO A 453 0.45 16.46 -5.87
N PRO A 454 -0.31 17.13 -6.76
CA PRO A 454 -1.76 17.06 -6.76
C PRO A 454 -2.27 15.74 -7.37
N PHE A 455 -3.52 15.35 -7.07
CA PHE A 455 -4.19 14.26 -7.80
C PHE A 455 -4.59 14.69 -9.23
N ILE A 456 -4.76 15.99 -9.46
CA ILE A 456 -5.17 16.55 -10.75
C ILE A 456 -3.97 17.29 -11.35
N LEU A 457 -3.44 16.79 -12.48
CA LEU A 457 -2.37 17.47 -13.21
C LEU A 457 -2.95 18.46 -14.24
N HIS A 458 -4.06 18.08 -14.88
CA HIS A 458 -4.80 18.89 -15.84
C HIS A 458 -6.24 18.35 -15.97
N ASN A 459 -7.12 19.04 -16.71
CA ASN A 459 -8.49 18.59 -16.91
C ASN A 459 -8.53 17.19 -17.58
N ARG A 460 -9.01 16.16 -16.87
CA ARG A 460 -9.00 14.74 -17.31
C ARG A 460 -7.61 14.09 -17.38
N LEU A 461 -6.62 14.66 -16.71
CA LEU A 461 -5.29 14.06 -16.50
C LEU A 461 -4.98 14.02 -14.99
N TYR A 462 -4.86 12.81 -14.45
CA TYR A 462 -4.75 12.58 -13.01
C TYR A 462 -3.44 11.90 -12.64
N TYR A 463 -2.96 12.13 -11.41
CA TYR A 463 -1.75 11.53 -10.88
C TYR A 463 -2.03 10.79 -9.56
N LEU A 464 -2.07 9.46 -9.63
CA LEU A 464 -2.42 8.60 -8.51
C LEU A 464 -1.34 8.59 -7.44
N ASN A 465 -0.06 8.49 -7.83
CA ASN A 465 1.06 8.29 -6.89
C ASN A 465 1.42 9.57 -6.10
N ALA A 466 0.64 10.64 -6.26
CA ALA A 466 0.61 11.73 -5.29
C ALA A 466 0.39 11.19 -3.86
N VAL A 467 -0.47 10.17 -3.69
CA VAL A 467 -0.79 9.58 -2.38
C VAL A 467 0.42 9.00 -1.66
N GLU A 468 1.46 8.57 -2.39
CA GLU A 468 2.64 7.96 -1.77
C GLU A 468 3.39 8.95 -0.88
N TRP A 469 3.24 10.25 -1.12
CA TRP A 469 3.80 11.31 -0.29
C TRP A 469 3.09 11.46 1.05
N ALA A 470 1.85 10.97 1.18
CA ALA A 470 1.20 10.80 2.47
C ALA A 470 1.67 9.52 3.15
N ALA A 471 1.53 8.39 2.47
CA ALA A 471 2.06 7.10 2.88
C ALA A 471 2.02 6.13 1.69
N SER A 472 3.09 5.37 1.48
CA SER A 472 3.14 4.34 0.45
C SER A 472 2.80 2.98 1.04
N ALA A 473 1.62 2.47 0.69
CA ALA A 473 1.13 1.14 1.01
C ALA A 473 0.19 0.64 -0.09
N MET A 474 -0.07 -0.67 -0.12
CA MET A 474 -1.04 -1.25 -1.07
C MET A 474 -2.42 -0.58 -0.94
N GLU A 475 -2.91 -0.45 0.29
CA GLU A 475 -4.23 0.14 0.54
C GLU A 475 -4.28 1.63 0.20
N MET A 476 -3.24 2.40 0.52
CA MET A 476 -3.16 3.82 0.14
C MET A 476 -3.24 3.98 -1.39
N SER A 477 -2.58 3.10 -2.14
CA SER A 477 -2.64 3.10 -3.60
C SER A 477 -4.03 2.72 -4.12
N ALA A 478 -4.72 1.78 -3.47
CA ALA A 478 -6.09 1.37 -3.81
C ALA A 478 -7.13 2.46 -3.47
N ILE A 479 -6.97 3.14 -2.33
CA ILE A 479 -7.76 4.32 -1.94
C ILE A 479 -7.59 5.42 -2.99
N ALA A 480 -6.35 5.74 -3.37
CA ALA A 480 -6.09 6.73 -4.40
C ALA A 480 -6.65 6.30 -5.76
N ALA A 481 -6.57 5.01 -6.10
CA ALA A 481 -7.15 4.46 -7.33
C ALA A 481 -8.67 4.68 -7.40
N ARG A 482 -9.39 4.40 -6.30
CA ARG A 482 -10.82 4.67 -6.20
C ARG A 482 -11.11 6.17 -6.27
N ASN A 483 -10.29 6.98 -5.60
CA ASN A 483 -10.42 8.44 -5.60
C ASN A 483 -10.28 9.03 -7.02
N VAL A 484 -9.24 8.67 -7.77
CA VAL A 484 -9.01 9.21 -9.12
C VAL A 484 -10.03 8.70 -10.13
N ALA A 485 -10.55 7.48 -9.97
CA ALA A 485 -11.64 6.97 -10.80
C ALA A 485 -12.94 7.77 -10.58
N LEU A 486 -13.27 8.07 -9.32
CA LEU A 486 -14.40 8.93 -8.97
C LEU A 486 -14.19 10.37 -9.46
N LEU A 487 -13.00 10.96 -9.27
CA LEU A 487 -12.68 12.29 -9.81
C LEU A 487 -12.84 12.34 -11.34
N ALA A 488 -12.38 11.31 -12.04
CA ALA A 488 -12.53 11.19 -13.49
C ALA A 488 -14.02 11.16 -13.87
N HIS A 489 -14.82 10.35 -13.18
CA HIS A 489 -16.26 10.25 -13.41
C HIS A 489 -16.98 11.57 -13.12
N HIS A 490 -16.72 12.20 -11.98
CA HIS A 490 -17.36 13.45 -11.58
C HIS A 490 -17.01 14.61 -12.50
N HIS A 491 -15.74 14.76 -12.90
CA HIS A 491 -15.36 15.77 -13.88
C HIS A 491 -15.93 15.48 -15.26
N TRP A 492 -16.03 14.20 -15.65
CA TRP A 492 -16.62 13.84 -16.92
C TRP A 492 -18.10 14.21 -16.97
N HIS A 493 -18.87 13.94 -15.92
CA HIS A 493 -20.32 14.20 -15.84
C HIS A 493 -20.69 15.51 -15.10
N GLU A 494 -19.74 16.41 -14.90
CA GLU A 494 -19.91 17.72 -14.25
C GLU A 494 -20.51 17.67 -12.82
N GLN A 495 -20.29 16.58 -12.08
CA GLN A 495 -20.81 16.34 -10.72
C GLN A 495 -19.91 16.99 -9.63
N LYS A 496 -19.70 18.30 -9.71
CA LYS A 496 -18.79 19.02 -8.79
C LYS A 496 -19.18 18.93 -7.32
N SER A 497 -20.46 18.73 -7.00
CA SER A 497 -20.96 18.57 -5.63
C SER A 497 -20.49 17.29 -4.92
N LYS A 498 -19.86 16.36 -5.66
CA LYS A 498 -19.26 15.12 -5.13
C LYS A 498 -17.75 15.24 -4.88
N ILE A 499 -17.16 16.41 -5.10
CA ILE A 499 -15.72 16.65 -4.96
C ILE A 499 -15.46 17.54 -3.74
N ASP A 500 -14.45 17.19 -2.94
CA ASP A 500 -13.98 17.94 -1.77
C ASP A 500 -15.08 18.29 -0.76
N GLN A 501 -16.06 17.39 -0.60
CA GLN A 501 -17.07 17.52 0.45
C GLN A 501 -16.48 17.10 1.78
N GLU A 502 -16.63 17.97 2.78
CA GLU A 502 -16.25 17.71 4.16
C GLU A 502 -17.50 17.42 5.02
N ASP A 503 -17.28 16.98 6.25
CA ASP A 503 -18.31 16.77 7.28
C ASP A 503 -19.40 15.74 6.95
N LEU A 504 -19.14 14.79 6.06
CA LEU A 504 -20.10 13.73 5.74
C LEU A 504 -20.54 12.96 6.99
N HIS A 505 -19.62 12.70 7.92
CA HIS A 505 -19.95 12.02 9.18
C HIS A 505 -20.87 12.84 10.08
N THR A 506 -20.70 14.16 10.11
CA THR A 506 -21.57 15.07 10.85
C THR A 506 -22.96 15.10 10.23
N ARG A 507 -23.04 15.11 8.90
CA ARG A 507 -24.31 15.08 8.15
C ARG A 507 -25.03 13.73 8.33
N LEU A 508 -24.33 12.61 8.20
CA LEU A 508 -24.89 11.27 8.38
C LEU A 508 -25.36 11.00 9.82
N ARG A 509 -24.72 11.61 10.83
CA ARG A 509 -25.19 11.53 12.23
C ARG A 509 -26.39 12.42 12.52
N GLY A 510 -26.64 13.47 11.73
CA GLY A 510 -27.80 14.35 11.89
C GLY A 510 -29.03 13.92 11.07
N GLU A 511 -28.84 13.04 10.09
CA GLU A 511 -29.91 12.46 9.25
C GLU A 511 -30.42 11.09 9.76
N LEU A 512 -29.82 10.56 10.83
CA LEU A 512 -30.28 9.42 11.62
C LEU A 512 -30.86 9.89 12.95
#